data_AF-A0AAD5DXL6-F1
#
_entry.id   AF-A0AAD5DXL6-F1
#
_cell.length_a   1.000
_cell.length_b   1.000
_cell.length_c   1.000
_cell.angle_alpha   90.00
_cell.angle_beta   90.00
_cell.angle_gamma   90.00
#
_symmetry.space_group_name_H-M   'P 1'
#
loop_
_entity.id
_entity.type
_entity.pdbx_description
1 polymer ?
#
loop_
_entity_poly.entity_id
_entity_poly.type
_entity_poly.pdbx_seq_one_letter_code
_entity_poly.pdbx_strand_id
1 'polypeptide(L)'
;MARRGGLLLALLCTAIACAAAPHAGPHRDSSLSGSLPGGRRLAAGTRCPAVSRELLAARAKNNTLMFAMCASSPLPLLNPTGLHSPAPSGSCFFRKQMNEAQWDFGRNWLHHVKKAGIDYYLAVAADVVTSEALVAAGEPCVERIDEEAAKLGLAWGQEGWRRMTWSKVFFMDSVVDWGFNWVVSDADVVWFRDPTPLLAKYPMADFLFSEDGAQSRNDKGDAAVEHGGSEHSNFNTGVYLLRGGASSAAFIHAWAQAFHKCGTGLNDQTCAYELMRTKERAELTEERGLWRVWNKQIVIGIVPPSMFLSAHTLHLQKLDQASLFWCFMQPSTVKGVPAYAVHMTWTYKSHPGKRARLRDMGLWAVDPPEFYQGSFVTVELFGVPEASGLQQAYVGMALAVASNRSFIMPQLKCFCDHIWYSVVRCRVVDAQEMPFPIPCPQDYLFDPDRYIDAAGPLPPMHIRPAGFLANERTPAEVKDSVLTLRPSAALTCTDCVQLGKLSDGSPVLDVPPGLTDAQLLPLLEPYRRYRVWRLSMDSVGSPQRALGGFADAAAAANFDARMERITGEWCCRREEELERYRMEGQQHPKLRMNAHFNYSSMAAARGSTA
;
A
#
# COMPACT_ATOMS: atom_id res chain seq x y z
N MET A 1 52.14 46.98 -2.42
CA MET A 1 51.40 46.63 -3.65
C MET A 1 49.94 47.03 -3.45
N ALA A 2 49.44 47.84 -4.39
CA ALA A 2 48.21 48.66 -4.39
C ALA A 2 46.91 47.86 -4.10
N ARG A 3 46.01 48.31 -3.19
CA ARG A 3 44.88 49.30 -3.34
C ARG A 3 43.79 48.79 -4.30
N ARG A 4 42.46 48.87 -4.12
CA ARG A 4 41.42 49.62 -3.33
C ARG A 4 40.09 48.83 -3.62
N GLY A 5 38.94 48.90 -2.92
CA GLY A 5 38.31 49.95 -2.10
C GLY A 5 37.26 50.75 -2.89
N GLY A 6 35.95 50.49 -2.66
CA GLY A 6 34.77 51.32 -3.03
C GLY A 6 34.20 51.08 -4.44
N LEU A 7 32.95 51.40 -4.82
CA LEU A 7 31.77 52.01 -4.20
C LEU A 7 30.61 51.86 -5.24
N LEU A 8 29.35 51.99 -4.82
CA LEU A 8 28.13 52.16 -5.63
C LEU A 8 28.30 53.04 -6.89
N LEU A 9 27.59 52.70 -7.99
CA LEU A 9 26.68 53.63 -8.68
C LEU A 9 25.72 52.92 -9.64
N ALA A 10 24.47 53.39 -9.63
CA ALA A 10 23.42 53.09 -10.58
C ALA A 10 23.72 53.63 -11.98
N LEU A 11 23.15 53.01 -13.01
CA LEU A 11 22.83 53.69 -14.27
C LEU A 11 21.69 52.97 -15.01
N LEU A 12 20.59 53.69 -15.12
CA LEU A 12 19.52 53.52 -16.09
C LEU A 12 20.05 53.69 -17.52
N CYS A 13 19.44 52.97 -18.46
CA CYS A 13 19.13 53.48 -19.80
C CYS A 13 17.85 52.80 -20.34
N THR A 14 16.77 53.60 -20.33
CA THR A 14 15.72 53.79 -21.37
C THR A 14 16.10 53.33 -22.79
N ALA A 15 15.21 53.04 -23.74
CA ALA A 15 13.76 52.89 -23.91
C ALA A 15 13.58 52.56 -25.41
N ILE A 16 12.47 51.93 -25.83
CA ILE A 16 11.65 52.36 -26.98
C ILE A 16 10.33 51.59 -26.94
N ALA A 17 9.27 52.36 -27.15
CA ALA A 17 7.87 52.03 -27.04
C ALA A 17 7.33 51.33 -28.29
N CYS A 18 6.21 50.64 -28.13
CA CYS A 18 5.08 50.84 -29.04
C CYS A 18 3.79 50.80 -28.22
N ALA A 19 3.10 51.94 -28.23
CA ALA A 19 1.83 52.19 -27.57
C ALA A 19 0.67 51.84 -28.52
N ALA A 20 -0.44 51.35 -27.95
CA ALA A 20 -1.78 51.79 -28.32
C ALA A 20 -2.74 51.46 -27.17
N ALA A 21 -3.29 52.49 -26.56
CA ALA A 21 -4.40 52.45 -25.62
C ALA A 21 -5.49 53.45 -26.16
N PRO A 22 -6.53 53.78 -25.39
CA PRO A 22 -7.87 53.18 -25.39
C PRO A 22 -8.94 54.21 -25.84
N HIS A 23 -10.22 53.83 -25.84
CA HIS A 23 -11.45 54.67 -25.68
C HIS A 23 -12.65 53.90 -26.28
N ALA A 24 -13.90 54.00 -25.84
CA ALA A 24 -14.56 54.60 -24.69
C ALA A 24 -16.03 54.14 -24.70
N GLY A 25 -16.63 53.97 -23.53
CA GLY A 25 -17.97 54.50 -23.22
C GLY A 25 -19.23 53.69 -23.55
N PRO A 26 -20.36 53.99 -22.88
CA PRO A 26 -21.35 53.01 -22.42
C PRO A 26 -22.72 53.13 -23.11
N HIS A 27 -23.58 52.11 -23.10
CA HIS A 27 -25.05 52.30 -23.12
C HIS A 27 -25.88 51.02 -22.80
N ARG A 28 -26.70 51.18 -21.75
CA ARG A 28 -28.09 50.74 -21.49
C ARG A 28 -28.66 49.39 -21.97
N ASP A 29 -29.27 48.70 -21.00
CA ASP A 29 -30.56 47.98 -21.00
C ASP A 29 -31.09 47.38 -22.30
N SER A 30 -31.22 46.05 -22.31
CA SER A 30 -32.47 45.41 -22.75
C SER A 30 -32.61 44.01 -22.17
N SER A 31 -33.73 43.82 -21.48
CA SER A 31 -34.34 42.55 -21.13
C SER A 31 -34.64 41.74 -22.40
N LEU A 32 -34.09 40.54 -22.53
CA LEU A 32 -34.64 39.51 -23.41
C LEU A 32 -34.52 38.13 -22.76
N SER A 33 -35.66 37.65 -22.32
CA SER A 33 -35.98 36.26 -22.05
C SER A 33 -35.63 35.38 -23.26
N GLY A 34 -34.72 34.43 -23.06
CA GLY A 34 -34.37 33.41 -24.04
C GLY A 34 -34.17 32.07 -23.34
N SER A 35 -35.24 31.30 -23.24
CA SER A 35 -35.26 29.92 -22.75
C SER A 35 -34.45 29.01 -23.68
N LEU A 36 -33.33 28.47 -23.19
CA LEU A 36 -32.66 27.31 -23.79
C LEU A 36 -33.10 26.03 -23.05
N PRO A 37 -33.74 25.06 -23.72
CA PRO A 37 -34.08 23.78 -23.11
C PRO A 37 -32.89 22.83 -23.25
N GLY A 38 -32.33 22.36 -22.13
CA GLY A 38 -31.23 21.39 -22.19
C GLY A 38 -30.35 21.27 -20.95
N GLY A 39 -30.66 21.94 -19.84
CA GLY A 39 -30.06 21.62 -18.55
C GLY A 39 -30.78 20.43 -17.93
N ARG A 40 -30.20 19.23 -17.97
CA ARG A 40 -30.59 18.18 -17.01
C ARG A 40 -30.40 18.77 -15.61
N ARG A 41 -31.49 19.13 -14.94
CA ARG A 41 -31.50 19.27 -13.49
C ARG A 41 -31.13 17.90 -12.94
N LEU A 42 -29.91 17.78 -12.41
CA LEU A 42 -29.52 16.64 -11.59
C LEU A 42 -30.51 16.56 -10.42
N ALA A 43 -31.12 15.41 -10.23
CA ALA A 43 -32.05 15.18 -9.12
C ALA A 43 -31.30 15.37 -7.79
N ALA A 44 -31.93 16.04 -6.82
CA ALA A 44 -31.45 16.01 -5.45
C ALA A 44 -31.36 14.55 -4.98
N GLY A 45 -30.19 14.12 -4.48
CA GLY A 45 -30.01 12.79 -3.89
C GLY A 45 -29.13 11.79 -4.65
N THR A 46 -28.35 12.19 -5.67
CA THR A 46 -27.39 11.28 -6.35
C THR A 46 -25.92 11.57 -6.06
N ARG A 47 -25.61 12.70 -5.41
CA ARG A 47 -24.25 13.14 -5.10
C ARG A 47 -24.16 13.59 -3.65
N CYS A 48 -22.98 13.45 -3.07
CA CYS A 48 -22.69 13.96 -1.74
C CYS A 48 -22.98 15.47 -1.69
N PRO A 49 -23.53 15.98 -0.58
CA PRO A 49 -23.76 17.40 -0.42
C PRO A 49 -22.44 18.18 -0.35
N ALA A 50 -22.52 19.49 -0.63
CA ALA A 50 -21.43 20.40 -0.29
C ALA A 50 -21.25 20.45 1.24
N VAL A 51 -20.01 20.67 1.69
CA VAL A 51 -19.72 20.78 3.13
C VAL A 51 -20.41 22.00 3.72
N SER A 52 -21.10 21.82 4.85
CA SER A 52 -21.68 22.91 5.64
C SER A 52 -21.48 22.64 7.13
N ARG A 53 -21.51 23.71 7.94
CA ARG A 53 -21.33 23.59 9.39
C ARG A 53 -22.45 22.78 10.03
N GLU A 54 -23.68 22.93 9.55
CA GLU A 54 -24.87 22.22 10.06
C GLU A 54 -24.76 20.72 9.80
N LEU A 55 -24.32 20.34 8.60
CA LEU A 55 -24.09 18.93 8.24
C LEU A 55 -23.02 18.30 9.13
N LEU A 56 -21.91 19.01 9.34
CA LEU A 56 -20.84 18.54 10.21
C LEU A 56 -21.29 18.47 11.68
N ALA A 57 -22.03 19.47 12.17
CA ALA A 57 -22.56 19.50 13.52
C ALA A 57 -23.52 18.33 13.79
N ALA A 58 -24.37 17.99 12.82
CA ALA A 58 -25.30 16.86 12.92
C ALA A 58 -24.57 15.50 12.98
N ARG A 59 -23.32 15.44 12.50
CA ARG A 59 -22.50 14.23 12.49
C ARG A 59 -21.51 14.13 13.66
N ALA A 60 -21.11 15.27 14.21
CA ALA A 60 -20.09 15.33 15.25
C ALA A 60 -20.52 14.61 16.53
N LYS A 61 -19.58 13.93 17.18
CA LYS A 61 -19.77 13.32 18.51
C LYS A 61 -18.81 13.96 19.48
N ASN A 62 -19.34 14.55 20.56
CA ASN A 62 -18.54 15.34 21.52
C ASN A 62 -17.64 16.36 20.81
N ASN A 63 -18.23 17.13 19.88
CA ASN A 63 -17.54 18.11 19.04
C ASN A 63 -16.41 17.52 18.16
N THR A 64 -16.39 16.20 17.91
CA THR A 64 -15.33 15.53 17.15
C THR A 64 -15.87 14.90 15.87
N LEU A 65 -15.12 15.05 14.78
CA LEU A 65 -15.38 14.45 13.47
C LEU A 65 -14.16 13.67 13.00
N MET A 66 -14.37 12.56 12.31
CA MET A 66 -13.32 11.86 11.56
C MET A 66 -13.55 12.07 10.07
N PHE A 67 -12.49 12.29 9.28
CA PHE A 67 -12.62 12.24 7.83
C PHE A 67 -11.44 11.56 7.14
N ALA A 68 -11.72 11.07 5.93
CA ALA A 68 -10.72 10.65 4.97
C ALA A 68 -11.08 11.13 3.57
N MET A 69 -10.06 11.51 2.78
CA MET A 69 -10.22 11.82 1.37
C MET A 69 -10.36 10.52 0.57
N CYS A 70 -11.43 10.39 -0.21
CA CYS A 70 -11.70 9.22 -1.05
C CYS A 70 -11.78 9.63 -2.53
N ALA A 71 -11.15 8.86 -3.42
CA ALA A 71 -11.17 9.07 -4.85
C ALA A 71 -11.25 7.72 -5.60
N SER A 72 -11.77 7.72 -6.82
CA SER A 72 -11.88 6.54 -7.67
C SER A 72 -10.57 6.31 -8.42
N SER A 73 -9.95 7.38 -8.91
CA SER A 73 -8.71 7.28 -9.69
C SER A 73 -7.49 7.04 -8.80
N PRO A 74 -6.54 6.17 -9.21
CA PRO A 74 -5.29 6.03 -8.47
C PRO A 74 -4.53 7.37 -8.48
N LEU A 75 -4.15 7.87 -7.32
CA LEU A 75 -2.99 8.76 -7.23
C LEU A 75 -1.76 7.89 -7.49
N PRO A 76 -1.04 8.03 -8.61
CA PRO A 76 0.24 7.39 -8.80
C PRO A 76 1.20 7.95 -7.74
N LEU A 77 1.63 7.11 -6.81
CA LEU A 77 2.66 7.48 -5.86
C LEU A 77 3.74 6.43 -5.75
N LEU A 78 4.97 6.92 -5.93
CA LEU A 78 6.28 6.29 -5.82
C LEU A 78 6.68 5.32 -6.93
N ASN A 79 7.58 5.82 -7.79
CA ASN A 79 8.74 5.07 -8.27
C ASN A 79 9.98 5.89 -7.85
N PRO A 80 10.93 5.40 -7.03
CA PRO A 80 12.06 6.21 -6.55
C PRO A 80 13.18 6.41 -7.59
N THR A 81 13.08 5.84 -8.79
CA THR A 81 14.18 5.90 -9.75
C THR A 81 14.07 7.16 -10.62
N GLY A 82 14.50 8.28 -10.05
CA GLY A 82 15.01 9.39 -10.85
C GLY A 82 16.38 9.03 -11.39
N LEU A 83 16.44 8.22 -12.46
CA LEU A 83 17.62 8.13 -13.34
C LEU A 83 17.19 7.67 -14.73
N HIS A 84 17.71 8.39 -15.72
CA HIS A 84 17.38 8.39 -17.13
C HIS A 84 17.25 7.01 -17.79
N SER A 85 16.15 6.77 -18.50
CA SER A 85 16.17 6.06 -19.79
C SER A 85 14.93 6.44 -20.62
N PRO A 86 15.08 6.75 -21.92
CA PRO A 86 13.97 7.13 -22.78
C PRO A 86 13.18 5.88 -23.22
N ALA A 87 11.87 5.86 -22.97
CA ALA A 87 10.99 4.84 -23.55
C ALA A 87 10.61 5.24 -24.99
N PRO A 88 10.62 4.31 -25.97
CA PRO A 88 10.16 4.58 -27.32
C PRO A 88 8.63 4.70 -27.37
N SER A 89 8.18 5.57 -28.27
CA SER A 89 6.79 5.84 -28.64
C SER A 89 6.01 4.55 -28.99
N GLY A 90 4.87 4.36 -28.33
CA GLY A 90 3.94 3.26 -28.63
C GLY A 90 2.67 3.38 -27.80
N SER A 91 1.86 4.39 -28.07
CA SER A 91 0.53 4.58 -27.50
C SER A 91 -0.42 3.46 -27.93
N CYS A 92 -0.94 2.67 -26.98
CA CYS A 92 -2.15 1.88 -27.15
C CYS A 92 -2.94 1.77 -25.84
N PHE A 93 -4.16 2.29 -25.91
CA PHE A 93 -5.34 2.07 -25.05
C PHE A 93 -5.22 1.00 -23.95
N PHE A 94 -5.03 1.42 -22.70
CA PHE A 94 -5.40 0.65 -21.51
C PHE A 94 -6.35 1.50 -20.65
N ARG A 95 -7.64 1.41 -20.96
CA ARG A 95 -8.72 2.12 -20.25
C ARG A 95 -9.79 1.09 -19.89
N LYS A 96 -9.66 0.45 -18.72
CA LYS A 96 -10.67 -0.29 -17.92
C LYS A 96 -9.97 -1.40 -17.11
N GLN A 97 -9.57 -1.09 -15.87
CA GLN A 97 -9.53 -1.98 -14.68
C GLN A 97 -8.53 -1.53 -13.60
N MET A 98 -7.70 -0.50 -13.83
CA MET A 98 -6.80 0.09 -12.81
C MET A 98 -7.30 1.40 -12.20
N ASN A 99 -8.58 1.73 -12.39
CA ASN A 99 -9.20 3.02 -12.01
C ASN A 99 -10.08 2.95 -10.73
N GLU A 100 -9.83 2.00 -9.82
CA GLU A 100 -10.64 1.80 -8.60
C GLU A 100 -9.80 1.71 -7.32
N ALA A 101 -8.47 1.82 -7.43
CA ALA A 101 -7.57 1.42 -6.36
C ALA A 101 -7.81 2.19 -5.05
N GLN A 102 -8.01 3.51 -5.12
CA GLN A 102 -8.23 4.34 -3.93
C GLN A 102 -9.64 4.20 -3.34
N TRP A 103 -10.65 3.92 -4.16
CA TRP A 103 -11.99 3.66 -3.66
C TRP A 103 -12.03 2.34 -2.87
N ASP A 104 -11.29 1.32 -3.29
CA ASP A 104 -11.16 0.09 -2.52
C ASP A 104 -10.56 0.33 -1.14
N PHE A 105 -9.54 1.21 -1.04
CA PHE A 105 -9.00 1.63 0.26
C PHE A 105 -10.05 2.40 1.05
N GLY A 106 -10.79 3.32 0.45
CA GLY A 106 -11.91 4.03 1.10
C GLY A 106 -12.97 3.06 1.66
N ARG A 107 -13.36 2.03 0.90
CA ARG A 107 -14.28 0.97 1.37
C ARG A 107 -13.68 0.16 2.51
N ASN A 108 -12.38 -0.14 2.45
CA ASN A 108 -11.70 -0.88 3.51
C ASN A 108 -11.59 -0.03 4.79
N TRP A 109 -11.28 1.25 4.65
CA TRP A 109 -11.29 2.22 5.74
C TRP A 109 -12.67 2.32 6.38
N LEU A 110 -13.74 2.50 5.59
CA LEU A 110 -15.12 2.51 6.09
C LEU A 110 -15.46 1.24 6.88
N HIS A 111 -15.07 0.06 6.40
CA HIS A 111 -15.27 -1.20 7.11
C HIS A 111 -14.64 -1.18 8.50
N HIS A 112 -13.36 -0.78 8.59
CA HIS A 112 -12.62 -0.81 9.86
C HIS A 112 -13.00 0.33 10.81
N VAL A 113 -13.32 1.52 10.31
CA VAL A 113 -13.90 2.62 11.11
C VAL A 113 -15.20 2.17 11.77
N LYS A 114 -16.12 1.56 11.00
CA LYS A 114 -17.36 0.99 11.54
C LYS A 114 -17.11 -0.13 12.54
N LYS A 115 -16.20 -1.05 12.22
CA LYS A 115 -15.82 -2.16 13.10
C LYS A 115 -15.22 -1.68 14.43
N ALA A 116 -14.50 -0.56 14.42
CA ALA A 116 -13.94 0.10 15.60
C ALA A 116 -14.99 0.88 16.43
N GLY A 117 -16.26 0.92 16.00
CA GLY A 117 -17.34 1.65 16.68
C GLY A 117 -17.28 3.17 16.48
N ILE A 118 -16.52 3.64 15.48
CA ILE A 118 -16.40 5.06 15.17
C ILE A 118 -17.59 5.45 14.30
N ASP A 119 -18.50 6.24 14.86
CA ASP A 119 -19.79 6.63 14.28
C ASP A 119 -19.87 8.13 13.95
N TYR A 120 -18.78 8.87 14.08
CA TYR A 120 -18.67 10.31 13.80
C TYR A 120 -17.79 10.60 12.57
N TYR A 121 -17.70 9.64 11.65
CA TYR A 121 -16.90 9.75 10.43
C TYR A 121 -17.66 10.39 9.26
N LEU A 122 -16.91 10.94 8.31
CA LEU A 122 -17.38 11.48 7.03
C LEU A 122 -16.38 11.14 5.93
N ALA A 123 -16.84 10.60 4.79
CA ALA A 123 -16.00 10.44 3.62
C ALA A 123 -16.01 11.72 2.76
N VAL A 124 -14.84 12.25 2.43
CA VAL A 124 -14.72 13.44 1.56
C VAL A 124 -14.45 12.96 0.14
N ALA A 125 -15.45 13.05 -0.73
CA ALA A 125 -15.35 12.65 -2.13
C ALA A 125 -14.53 13.69 -2.92
N ALA A 126 -13.41 13.24 -3.49
CA ALA A 126 -12.53 14.06 -4.32
C ALA A 126 -12.87 14.01 -5.82
N ASP A 127 -13.81 13.16 -6.22
CA ASP A 127 -14.36 13.09 -7.58
C ASP A 127 -15.83 12.68 -7.59
N VAL A 128 -16.48 12.87 -8.75
CA VAL A 128 -17.91 12.60 -8.94
C VAL A 128 -18.24 11.11 -8.78
N VAL A 129 -17.38 10.22 -9.29
CA VAL A 129 -17.63 8.77 -9.26
C VAL A 129 -17.68 8.27 -7.82
N THR A 130 -16.76 8.74 -6.98
CA THR A 130 -16.71 8.41 -5.55
C THR A 130 -17.90 9.01 -4.81
N SER A 131 -18.30 10.23 -5.15
CA SER A 131 -19.47 10.88 -4.57
C SER A 131 -20.75 10.10 -4.82
N GLU A 132 -20.98 9.68 -6.06
CA GLU A 132 -22.14 8.86 -6.44
C GLU A 132 -22.09 7.49 -5.74
N ALA A 133 -20.91 6.87 -5.66
CA ALA A 133 -20.72 5.58 -4.99
C ALA A 133 -21.00 5.66 -3.47
N LEU A 134 -20.57 6.73 -2.81
CA LEU A 134 -20.83 6.96 -1.38
C LEU A 134 -22.31 7.16 -1.10
N VAL A 135 -23.01 7.95 -1.92
CA VAL A 135 -24.46 8.12 -1.80
C VAL A 135 -25.21 6.83 -2.06
N ALA A 136 -24.83 6.08 -3.09
CA ALA A 136 -25.43 4.78 -3.40
C ALA A 136 -25.23 3.76 -2.26
N ALA A 137 -24.11 3.85 -1.55
CA ALA A 137 -23.82 3.03 -0.38
C ALA A 137 -24.48 3.55 0.92
N GLY A 138 -25.16 4.71 0.90
CA GLY A 138 -25.76 5.33 2.07
C GLY A 138 -24.73 5.82 3.10
N GLU A 139 -23.50 6.11 2.65
CA GLU A 139 -22.41 6.54 3.54
C GLU A 139 -22.45 8.04 3.79
N PRO A 140 -22.18 8.51 5.03
CA PRO A 140 -22.01 9.93 5.33
C PRO A 140 -20.86 10.52 4.52
N CYS A 141 -21.17 11.50 3.67
CA CYS A 141 -20.16 12.08 2.79
C CYS A 141 -20.40 13.56 2.46
N VAL A 142 -19.33 14.23 2.02
CA VAL A 142 -19.35 15.57 1.41
C VAL A 142 -18.45 15.61 0.18
N GLU A 143 -18.65 16.60 -0.69
CA GLU A 143 -17.77 16.81 -1.84
C GLU A 143 -16.69 17.86 -1.59
N ARG A 144 -15.47 17.55 -2.01
CA ARG A 144 -14.38 18.51 -2.22
C ARG A 144 -13.61 18.12 -3.47
N ILE A 145 -14.14 18.51 -4.63
CA ILE A 145 -13.58 18.17 -5.94
C ILE A 145 -12.69 19.32 -6.43
N ASP A 146 -11.48 19.00 -6.88
CA ASP A 146 -10.59 19.93 -7.57
C ASP A 146 -10.55 19.58 -9.06
N GLU A 147 -11.42 20.21 -9.85
CA GLU A 147 -11.53 19.95 -11.29
C GLU A 147 -10.25 20.33 -12.06
N GLU A 148 -9.43 21.23 -11.53
CA GLU A 148 -8.17 21.64 -12.15
C GLU A 148 -7.06 20.61 -11.92
N ALA A 149 -7.07 19.90 -10.79
CA ALA A 149 -6.06 18.89 -10.49
C ALA A 149 -5.98 17.81 -11.57
N ALA A 150 -7.13 17.32 -12.06
CA ALA A 150 -7.16 16.33 -13.14
C ALA A 150 -6.57 16.87 -14.45
N LYS A 151 -6.78 18.16 -14.77
CA LYS A 151 -6.26 18.82 -15.98
C LYS A 151 -4.75 19.03 -15.93
N LEU A 152 -4.21 19.21 -14.73
CA LEU A 152 -2.79 19.47 -14.47
C LEU A 152 -1.94 18.19 -14.35
N GLY A 153 -2.55 17.03 -14.60
CA GLY A 153 -1.88 15.75 -14.59
C GLY A 153 -1.68 15.18 -13.18
N LEU A 154 -2.03 13.91 -13.02
CA LEU A 154 -2.01 13.22 -11.72
C LEU A 154 -0.77 12.37 -11.51
N ALA A 155 0.20 12.33 -12.43
CA ALA A 155 1.44 11.58 -12.22
C ALA A 155 2.39 12.30 -11.23
N TRP A 156 3.26 11.53 -10.57
CA TRP A 156 4.25 12.09 -9.65
C TRP A 156 5.08 13.20 -10.31
N GLY A 157 5.33 14.27 -9.56
CA GLY A 157 6.03 15.47 -10.06
C GLY A 157 5.17 16.42 -10.88
N GLN A 158 3.92 16.06 -11.22
CA GLN A 158 2.97 16.96 -11.87
C GLN A 158 2.20 17.80 -10.83
N GLU A 159 1.72 18.96 -11.27
CA GLU A 159 1.04 19.91 -10.37
C GLU A 159 -0.32 19.38 -9.90
N GLY A 160 -1.04 18.64 -10.75
CA GLY A 160 -2.31 18.02 -10.36
C GLY A 160 -2.15 16.99 -9.25
N TRP A 161 -1.12 16.14 -9.35
CA TRP A 161 -0.72 15.22 -8.29
C TRP A 161 -0.41 15.95 -6.98
N ARG A 162 0.38 17.03 -7.06
CA ARG A 162 0.72 17.85 -5.89
C ARG A 162 -0.54 18.38 -5.23
N ARG A 163 -1.45 19.00 -5.98
CA ARG A 163 -2.74 19.51 -5.47
C ARG A 163 -3.55 18.42 -4.75
N MET A 164 -3.59 17.21 -5.30
CA MET A 164 -4.32 16.09 -4.70
C MET A 164 -3.75 15.63 -3.35
N THR A 165 -2.42 15.58 -3.20
CA THR A 165 -1.80 15.26 -1.89
C THR A 165 -2.13 16.29 -0.81
N TRP A 166 -2.34 17.55 -1.22
CA TRP A 166 -2.70 18.65 -0.34
C TRP A 166 -4.21 18.78 -0.09
N SER A 167 -5.06 18.01 -0.78
CA SER A 167 -6.52 18.14 -0.70
C SER A 167 -7.05 17.99 0.73
N LYS A 168 -6.44 17.15 1.57
CA LYS A 168 -6.83 17.03 3.00
C LYS A 168 -6.54 18.30 3.79
N VAL A 169 -5.43 18.99 3.49
CA VAL A 169 -5.07 20.27 4.12
C VAL A 169 -6.03 21.36 3.65
N PHE A 170 -6.35 21.40 2.35
CA PHE A 170 -7.32 22.37 1.82
C PHE A 170 -8.75 22.12 2.30
N PHE A 171 -9.14 20.86 2.51
CA PHE A 171 -10.41 20.55 3.15
C PHE A 171 -10.42 21.08 4.59
N MET A 172 -9.37 20.79 5.36
CA MET A 172 -9.22 21.27 6.73
C MET A 172 -9.24 22.80 6.83
N ASP A 173 -8.51 23.50 5.95
CA ASP A 173 -8.52 24.97 5.83
C ASP A 173 -9.94 25.55 5.68
N SER A 174 -10.82 24.85 4.95
CA SER A 174 -12.20 25.31 4.73
C SER A 174 -13.15 25.09 5.92
N VAL A 175 -12.77 24.27 6.90
CA VAL A 175 -13.68 23.84 7.99
C VAL A 175 -13.12 24.07 9.40
N VAL A 176 -11.82 24.38 9.54
CA VAL A 176 -11.14 24.45 10.85
C VAL A 176 -11.71 25.56 11.74
N ASP A 177 -12.15 26.67 11.16
CA ASP A 177 -12.75 27.81 11.87
C ASP A 177 -14.08 27.49 12.56
N TRP A 178 -14.73 26.37 12.21
CA TRP A 178 -15.99 25.98 12.82
C TRP A 178 -15.83 25.38 14.22
N GLY A 179 -14.58 25.17 14.67
CA GLY A 179 -14.25 24.84 16.05
C GLY A 179 -14.42 23.37 16.43
N PHE A 180 -14.59 22.47 15.46
CA PHE A 180 -14.63 21.03 15.71
C PHE A 180 -13.24 20.47 16.03
N ASN A 181 -13.19 19.42 16.84
CA ASN A 181 -12.05 18.53 16.92
C ASN A 181 -12.06 17.57 15.73
N TRP A 182 -10.90 17.13 15.29
CA TRP A 182 -10.77 16.30 14.11
C TRP A 182 -9.88 15.09 14.34
N VAL A 183 -10.31 13.96 13.79
CA VAL A 183 -9.46 12.80 13.52
C VAL A 183 -9.22 12.78 12.02
N VAL A 184 -8.00 13.13 11.63
CA VAL A 184 -7.60 13.13 10.22
C VAL A 184 -7.02 11.77 9.90
N SER A 185 -7.50 11.17 8.82
CA SER A 185 -7.11 9.84 8.36
C SER A 185 -6.93 9.83 6.85
N ASP A 186 -5.83 9.25 6.36
CA ASP A 186 -5.75 8.82 4.97
C ASP A 186 -6.66 7.58 4.77
N ALA A 187 -7.05 7.32 3.52
CA ALA A 187 -7.96 6.22 3.18
C ALA A 187 -7.32 4.83 3.26
N ASP A 188 -5.99 4.75 3.30
CA ASP A 188 -5.22 3.52 3.45
C ASP A 188 -4.81 3.26 4.92
N VAL A 189 -5.66 3.70 5.84
CA VAL A 189 -5.54 3.46 7.28
C VAL A 189 -6.57 2.42 7.70
N VAL A 190 -6.15 1.48 8.55
CA VAL A 190 -7.04 0.51 9.22
C VAL A 190 -7.15 0.90 10.69
N TRP A 191 -8.37 1.21 11.14
CA TRP A 191 -8.66 1.57 12.52
C TRP A 191 -9.10 0.36 13.34
N PHE A 192 -8.52 0.21 14.53
CA PHE A 192 -8.86 -0.83 15.49
C PHE A 192 -9.69 -0.29 16.66
N ARG A 193 -9.52 1.00 17.00
CA ARG A 193 -10.11 1.63 18.19
C ARG A 193 -10.41 3.12 17.95
N ASP A 194 -11.41 3.63 18.65
CA ASP A 194 -11.70 5.07 18.72
C ASP A 194 -10.53 5.83 19.38
N PRO A 195 -9.92 6.83 18.71
CA PRO A 195 -8.81 7.63 19.23
C PRO A 195 -9.23 8.82 20.10
N THR A 196 -10.52 9.13 20.26
CA THR A 196 -10.97 10.25 21.09
C THR A 196 -10.52 10.17 22.56
N PRO A 197 -10.41 9.00 23.22
CA PRO A 197 -9.85 8.91 24.56
C PRO A 197 -8.38 9.34 24.61
N LEU A 198 -7.62 9.14 23.53
CA LEU A 198 -6.23 9.58 23.44
C LEU A 198 -6.15 11.11 23.39
N LEU A 199 -6.99 11.76 22.58
CA LEU A 199 -7.05 13.22 22.54
C LEU A 199 -7.54 13.83 23.87
N ALA A 200 -8.46 13.16 24.56
CA ALA A 200 -8.95 13.59 25.86
C ALA A 200 -7.88 13.49 26.97
N LYS A 201 -6.96 12.52 26.85
CA LYS A 201 -5.83 12.34 27.78
C LYS A 201 -4.86 13.53 27.77
N TYR A 202 -4.72 14.22 26.63
CA TYR A 202 -3.82 15.36 26.45
C TYR A 202 -4.61 16.66 26.18
N PRO A 203 -5.25 17.25 27.20
CA PRO A 203 -6.09 18.44 27.03
C PRO A 203 -5.30 19.66 26.55
N MET A 204 -4.00 19.72 26.84
CA MET A 204 -3.12 20.81 26.42
C MET A 204 -2.65 20.71 24.98
N ALA A 205 -2.77 19.54 24.34
CA ALA A 205 -2.35 19.37 22.96
C ALA A 205 -3.38 19.97 21.98
N ASP A 206 -2.88 20.80 21.07
CA ASP A 206 -3.59 21.25 19.88
C ASP A 206 -3.57 20.16 18.80
N PHE A 207 -2.44 19.45 18.68
CA PHE A 207 -2.27 18.33 17.75
C PHE A 207 -1.61 17.11 18.41
N LEU A 208 -2.05 15.92 18.00
CA LEU A 208 -1.35 14.67 18.23
C LEU A 208 -1.08 14.01 16.87
N PHE A 209 0.18 14.01 16.43
CA PHE A 209 0.58 13.42 15.15
C PHE A 209 1.09 11.99 15.37
N SER A 210 0.82 11.06 14.45
CA SER A 210 1.57 9.81 14.42
C SER A 210 3.02 10.01 13.98
N GLU A 211 3.83 8.96 14.06
CA GLU A 211 5.24 8.99 13.66
C GLU A 211 5.52 7.94 12.57
N ASP A 212 6.23 8.34 11.52
CA ASP A 212 6.79 7.44 10.49
C ASP A 212 8.11 6.78 10.96
N GLY A 213 8.44 6.83 12.25
CA GLY A 213 9.59 6.18 12.84
C GLY A 213 9.40 4.66 12.88
N ALA A 214 10.50 3.91 12.73
CA ALA A 214 10.48 2.45 12.85
C ALA A 214 10.71 1.97 14.29
N GLN A 215 10.77 2.84 15.30
CA GLN A 215 10.93 2.44 16.70
C GLN A 215 10.14 3.37 17.61
N SER A 216 9.62 2.82 18.70
CA SER A 216 9.16 3.63 19.82
C SER A 216 10.22 3.69 20.91
N ARG A 217 10.50 4.91 21.39
CA ARG A 217 11.40 5.21 22.51
C ARG A 217 10.73 4.95 23.87
N ASN A 218 9.42 4.81 23.90
CA ASN A 218 8.67 4.43 25.09
C ASN A 218 8.98 2.98 25.54
N ASP A 219 8.94 2.77 26.85
CA ASP A 219 9.11 1.47 27.49
C ASP A 219 7.92 0.54 27.22
N LYS A 220 8.13 -0.76 27.45
CA LYS A 220 7.06 -1.76 27.32
C LYS A 220 5.90 -1.44 28.27
N GLY A 221 4.69 -1.37 27.72
CA GLY A 221 3.46 -1.03 28.45
C GLY A 221 3.19 0.48 28.57
N ASP A 222 4.12 1.34 28.15
CA ASP A 222 3.90 2.80 28.18
C ASP A 222 3.07 3.26 26.98
N ALA A 223 1.79 3.53 27.24
CA ALA A 223 0.79 4.03 26.28
C ALA A 223 0.65 5.57 26.32
N ALA A 224 1.73 6.30 26.64
CA ALA A 224 1.77 7.75 26.50
C ALA A 224 2.33 8.20 25.14
N VAL A 225 2.34 9.51 24.89
CA VAL A 225 3.04 10.10 23.74
C VAL A 225 4.54 9.80 23.82
N GLU A 226 5.21 9.84 22.67
CA GLU A 226 6.59 9.44 22.49
C GLU A 226 7.56 10.28 23.34
N HIS A 227 8.49 9.63 24.03
CA HIS A 227 9.51 10.34 24.80
C HIS A 227 10.40 11.20 23.91
N GLY A 228 10.44 12.52 24.16
CA GLY A 228 11.17 13.46 23.32
C GLY A 228 10.61 13.58 21.90
N GLY A 229 9.34 13.25 21.70
CA GLY A 229 8.62 13.55 20.47
C GLY A 229 8.45 15.06 20.29
N SER A 230 8.80 15.60 19.13
CA SER A 230 8.74 17.04 18.85
C SER A 230 8.54 17.30 17.35
N GLU A 231 8.54 18.55 16.89
CA GLU A 231 8.53 18.96 15.48
C GLU A 231 9.73 18.44 14.66
N HIS A 232 10.75 17.90 15.33
CA HIS A 232 11.87 17.20 14.69
C HIS A 232 11.69 15.69 14.61
N SER A 233 10.65 15.13 15.24
CA SER A 233 10.22 13.77 14.92
C SER A 233 9.76 13.71 13.46
N ASN A 234 9.89 12.52 12.87
CA ASN A 234 9.38 12.23 11.54
C ASN A 234 7.86 12.00 11.62
N PHE A 235 7.10 13.04 11.97
CA PHE A 235 5.67 12.91 12.22
C PHE A 235 4.86 12.73 10.93
N ASN A 236 3.88 11.84 10.95
CA ASN A 236 3.08 11.52 9.79
C ASN A 236 1.80 12.38 9.72
N THR A 237 1.46 12.90 8.54
CA THR A 237 0.25 13.71 8.34
C THR A 237 -0.92 12.93 7.77
N GLY A 238 -0.75 11.62 7.54
CA GLY A 238 -1.83 10.72 7.16
C GLY A 238 -2.70 10.30 8.35
N VAL A 239 -2.19 10.40 9.58
CA VAL A 239 -3.01 10.19 10.79
C VAL A 239 -2.65 11.19 11.87
N TYR A 240 -3.55 12.10 12.20
CA TYR A 240 -3.37 13.00 13.35
C TYR A 240 -4.71 13.40 13.98
N LEU A 241 -4.64 13.77 15.25
CA LEU A 241 -5.76 14.32 16.02
C LEU A 241 -5.55 15.82 16.16
N LEU A 242 -6.61 16.61 15.96
CA LEU A 242 -6.59 18.06 16.06
C LEU A 242 -7.68 18.50 17.04
N ARG A 243 -7.34 19.43 17.93
CA ARG A 243 -8.29 20.13 18.79
C ARG A 243 -8.76 21.41 18.13
N GLY A 244 -10.07 21.62 18.08
CA GLY A 244 -10.67 22.84 17.54
C GLY A 244 -10.31 24.05 18.41
N GLY A 245 -9.70 25.08 17.80
CA GLY A 245 -9.26 26.28 18.51
C GLY A 245 -8.53 27.26 17.60
N ALA A 246 -8.36 28.49 18.07
CA ALA A 246 -7.74 29.56 17.28
C ALA A 246 -6.29 29.25 16.88
N SER A 247 -5.51 28.62 17.77
CA SER A 247 -4.14 28.19 17.49
C SER A 247 -4.06 27.13 16.40
N SER A 248 -4.87 26.08 16.50
CA SER A 248 -4.94 25.03 15.48
C SER A 248 -5.41 25.57 14.12
N ALA A 249 -6.44 26.43 14.11
CA ALA A 249 -6.93 27.09 12.89
C ALA A 249 -5.84 27.93 12.23
N ALA A 250 -5.15 28.78 13.00
CA ALA A 250 -4.04 29.59 12.50
C ALA A 250 -2.94 28.74 11.85
N PHE A 251 -2.59 27.60 12.45
CA PHE A 251 -1.60 26.69 11.87
C PHE A 251 -2.10 26.03 10.58
N ILE A 252 -3.35 25.53 10.54
CA ILE A 252 -3.92 24.93 9.32
C ILE A 252 -3.97 25.95 8.17
N HIS A 253 -4.38 27.19 8.41
CA HIS A 253 -4.35 28.24 7.39
C HIS A 253 -2.93 28.54 6.90
N ALA A 254 -1.97 28.64 7.82
CA ALA A 254 -0.57 28.84 7.46
C ALA A 254 -0.02 27.67 6.64
N TRP A 255 -0.42 26.44 6.98
CA TRP A 255 -0.04 25.23 6.25
C TRP A 255 -0.63 25.22 4.85
N ALA A 256 -1.93 25.47 4.69
CA ALA A 256 -2.56 25.59 3.37
C ALA A 256 -1.90 26.68 2.51
N GLN A 257 -1.59 27.84 3.09
CA GLN A 257 -0.88 28.93 2.40
C GLN A 257 0.57 28.57 2.04
N ALA A 258 1.21 27.66 2.78
CA ALA A 258 2.55 27.19 2.48
C ALA A 258 2.59 26.42 1.15
N PHE A 259 1.46 25.93 0.62
CA PHE A 259 1.40 25.25 -0.67
C PHE A 259 2.12 26.01 -1.81
N HIS A 260 1.98 27.34 -1.87
CA HIS A 260 2.64 28.14 -2.92
C HIS A 260 4.10 28.47 -2.64
N LYS A 261 4.52 28.38 -1.38
CA LYS A 261 5.87 28.73 -0.91
C LYS A 261 6.78 27.51 -0.81
N CYS A 262 6.19 26.35 -0.60
CA CYS A 262 6.92 25.10 -0.49
C CYS A 262 7.44 24.69 -1.87
N GLY A 263 8.68 24.17 -1.90
CA GLY A 263 9.35 23.80 -3.15
C GLY A 263 8.50 22.90 -4.04
N THR A 264 8.62 23.08 -5.36
CA THR A 264 7.96 22.21 -6.34
C THR A 264 8.37 20.76 -6.09
N GLY A 265 7.40 19.87 -5.87
CA GLY A 265 7.61 18.45 -5.60
C GLY A 265 7.54 18.04 -4.12
N LEU A 266 7.43 18.99 -3.17
CA LEU A 266 7.18 18.66 -1.76
C LEU A 266 5.69 18.39 -1.50
N ASN A 267 5.43 17.37 -0.67
CA ASN A 267 4.08 17.02 -0.21
C ASN A 267 3.70 17.81 1.06
N ASP A 268 2.46 17.64 1.51
CA ASP A 268 1.92 18.31 2.69
C ASP A 268 2.75 18.03 3.95
N GLN A 269 3.21 16.78 4.15
CA GLN A 269 3.99 16.34 5.31
C GLN A 269 5.34 17.06 5.43
N THR A 270 6.15 17.05 4.35
CA THR A 270 7.46 17.72 4.35
C THR A 270 7.31 19.22 4.59
N CYS A 271 6.25 19.82 4.04
CA CYS A 271 5.99 21.25 4.24
C CYS A 271 5.51 21.57 5.67
N ALA A 272 4.79 20.66 6.32
CA ALA A 272 4.46 20.79 7.74
C ALA A 272 5.73 20.82 8.60
N TYR A 273 6.73 19.98 8.28
CA TYR A 273 8.03 19.98 8.98
C TYR A 273 8.71 21.34 8.88
N GLU A 274 8.84 21.89 7.67
CA GLU A 274 9.51 23.17 7.44
C GLU A 274 8.76 24.31 8.12
N LEU A 275 7.43 24.32 8.04
CA LEU A 275 6.60 25.35 8.65
C LEU A 275 6.69 25.34 10.19
N MET A 276 6.66 24.16 10.80
CA MET A 276 6.58 24.00 12.25
C MET A 276 7.92 24.24 12.97
N ARG A 277 9.05 24.02 12.27
CA ARG A 277 10.43 24.15 12.79
C ARG A 277 10.90 25.60 12.87
N THR A 278 10.31 26.32 13.82
CA THR A 278 10.69 27.70 14.18
C THR A 278 11.70 27.76 15.32
N LYS A 279 12.32 28.93 15.55
CA LYS A 279 13.33 29.12 16.59
C LYS A 279 12.78 28.97 18.01
N GLU A 280 11.59 29.52 18.29
CA GLU A 280 11.03 29.48 19.64
C GLU A 280 10.21 28.22 19.87
N ARG A 281 10.69 27.40 20.80
CA ARG A 281 10.07 26.14 21.22
C ARG A 281 10.31 25.88 22.71
N ALA A 282 9.46 25.08 23.33
CA ALA A 282 9.64 24.65 24.73
C ALA A 282 8.88 23.35 24.99
N GLU A 283 9.49 22.41 25.70
CA GLU A 283 8.76 21.26 26.27
C GLU A 283 7.86 21.74 27.42
N LEU A 284 6.67 21.15 27.55
CA LEU A 284 5.79 21.43 28.69
C LEU A 284 6.32 20.69 29.91
N THR A 285 6.42 21.40 31.04
CA THR A 285 6.83 20.79 32.31
C THR A 285 5.69 20.03 32.98
N GLU A 286 4.44 20.40 32.71
CA GLU A 286 3.27 19.79 33.35
C GLU A 286 2.87 18.46 32.70
N GLU A 287 3.22 18.24 31.43
CA GLU A 287 2.76 17.10 30.65
C GLU A 287 3.86 16.57 29.73
N ARG A 288 4.39 15.38 30.07
CA ARG A 288 5.52 14.73 29.39
C ARG A 288 5.26 14.59 27.89
N GLY A 289 6.27 14.92 27.08
CA GLY A 289 6.26 14.65 25.64
C GLY A 289 5.40 15.61 24.82
N LEU A 290 4.88 16.68 25.44
CA LEU A 290 4.23 17.78 24.73
C LEU A 290 5.19 18.94 24.54
N TRP A 291 5.13 19.56 23.36
CA TRP A 291 6.01 20.66 22.97
C TRP A 291 5.22 21.84 22.42
N ARG A 292 5.53 23.04 22.93
CA ARG A 292 5.23 24.31 22.27
C ARG A 292 6.14 24.48 21.07
N VAL A 293 5.57 24.60 19.89
CA VAL A 293 6.29 24.74 18.61
C VAL A 293 5.64 25.84 17.77
N TRP A 294 6.19 26.12 16.58
CA TRP A 294 5.73 27.20 15.71
C TRP A 294 5.62 28.54 16.46
N ASN A 295 6.76 29.02 16.94
CA ASN A 295 6.94 30.17 17.83
C ASN A 295 6.04 30.11 19.08
N LYS A 296 5.94 28.91 19.66
CA LYS A 296 5.11 28.58 20.83
C LYS A 296 3.61 28.82 20.64
N GLN A 297 3.13 28.94 19.40
CA GLN A 297 1.73 29.23 19.09
C GLN A 297 0.83 27.99 19.19
N ILE A 298 1.40 26.79 19.00
CA ILE A 298 0.69 25.51 19.12
C ILE A 298 1.44 24.56 20.06
N VAL A 299 0.69 23.64 20.67
CA VAL A 299 1.20 22.52 21.46
C VAL A 299 0.97 21.21 20.70
N ILE A 300 2.03 20.43 20.51
CA ILE A 300 1.97 19.14 19.82
C ILE A 300 2.40 18.00 20.74
N GLY A 301 1.90 16.81 20.47
CA GLY A 301 2.46 15.54 20.95
C GLY A 301 2.64 14.57 19.79
N ILE A 302 3.60 13.65 19.93
CA ILE A 302 3.84 12.60 18.95
C ILE A 302 3.31 11.28 19.50
N VAL A 303 2.41 10.64 18.77
CA VAL A 303 1.87 9.33 19.10
C VAL A 303 2.88 8.28 18.62
N PRO A 304 3.34 7.37 19.50
CA PRO A 304 4.40 6.43 19.18
C PRO A 304 3.98 5.44 18.08
N PRO A 305 4.92 4.91 17.28
CA PRO A 305 4.64 3.92 16.25
C PRO A 305 4.25 2.54 16.80
N SER A 306 4.18 2.39 18.13
CA SER A 306 3.59 1.23 18.83
C SER A 306 2.08 1.36 19.04
N MET A 307 1.54 2.58 18.94
CA MET A 307 0.10 2.87 19.08
C MET A 307 -0.55 3.20 17.74
N PHE A 308 0.11 4.01 16.91
CA PHE A 308 -0.31 4.32 15.54
C PHE A 308 0.75 3.73 14.61
N LEU A 309 0.51 2.50 14.17
CA LEU A 309 1.50 1.69 13.47
C LEU A 309 1.66 2.11 12.01
N SER A 310 2.81 1.78 11.44
CA SER A 310 3.04 1.66 10.00
C SER A 310 2.95 0.19 9.57
N ALA A 311 2.91 -0.08 8.26
CA ALA A 311 2.94 -1.46 7.77
C ALA A 311 4.22 -2.21 8.23
N HIS A 312 5.34 -1.51 8.38
CA HIS A 312 6.60 -2.08 8.85
C HIS A 312 6.55 -2.45 10.34
N THR A 313 6.08 -1.53 11.19
CA THR A 313 6.05 -1.72 12.65
C THR A 313 4.99 -2.73 13.11
N LEU A 314 3.88 -2.84 12.37
CA LEU A 314 2.90 -3.92 12.57
C LEU A 314 3.39 -5.26 12.01
N HIS A 315 3.67 -5.32 10.70
CA HIS A 315 3.86 -6.60 10.00
C HIS A 315 5.20 -7.26 10.30
N LEU A 316 6.27 -6.46 10.41
CA LEU A 316 7.64 -6.96 10.52
C LEU A 316 8.14 -6.96 11.96
N GLN A 317 7.96 -5.83 12.65
CA GLN A 317 8.47 -5.68 14.01
C GLN A 317 7.54 -6.19 15.09
N LYS A 318 6.23 -6.29 14.81
CA LYS A 318 5.20 -6.77 15.76
C LYS A 318 5.21 -5.97 17.07
N LEU A 319 5.23 -4.64 16.95
CA LEU A 319 5.34 -3.74 18.10
C LEU A 319 4.12 -3.77 19.02
N ASP A 320 2.92 -3.91 18.46
CA ASP A 320 1.65 -3.78 19.20
C ASP A 320 1.16 -5.08 19.82
N GLN A 321 0.35 -4.97 20.88
CA GLN A 321 -0.25 -6.12 21.57
C GLN A 321 -1.50 -6.71 20.88
N ALA A 322 -1.84 -6.28 19.67
CA ALA A 322 -3.17 -6.58 19.15
C ALA A 322 -3.38 -8.08 18.99
N SER A 323 -4.41 -8.54 19.71
CA SER A 323 -5.13 -9.80 19.59
C SER A 323 -5.78 -9.94 18.21
N LEU A 324 -5.00 -9.78 17.15
CA LEU A 324 -5.34 -10.23 15.83
C LEU A 324 -5.33 -11.76 15.92
N PHE A 325 -6.48 -12.33 15.64
CA PHE A 325 -6.83 -13.74 15.65
C PHE A 325 -5.99 -14.49 14.60
N TRP A 326 -4.67 -14.53 14.77
CA TRP A 326 -3.77 -15.30 13.91
C TRP A 326 -3.53 -16.65 14.58
N CYS A 327 -4.16 -17.67 14.02
CA CYS A 327 -4.22 -19.03 14.58
C CYS A 327 -2.85 -19.72 14.75
N PHE A 328 -1.73 -19.13 14.35
CA PHE A 328 -0.39 -19.70 14.60
C PHE A 328 0.68 -18.61 14.76
N MET A 329 0.89 -18.10 15.98
CA MET A 329 2.19 -17.82 16.61
C MET A 329 2.03 -16.92 17.86
N GLN A 330 2.93 -17.11 18.81
CA GLN A 330 2.84 -16.73 20.23
C GLN A 330 2.49 -15.25 20.54
N PRO A 331 1.72 -14.99 21.61
CA PRO A 331 1.43 -13.65 22.11
C PRO A 331 2.62 -13.12 22.91
N SER A 332 3.65 -12.64 22.22
CA SER A 332 4.71 -11.83 22.83
C SER A 332 5.00 -10.65 21.93
N THR A 333 4.32 -9.54 22.16
CA THR A 333 4.51 -8.33 21.37
C THR A 333 5.56 -7.45 22.04
N VAL A 334 6.31 -6.72 21.22
CA VAL A 334 7.54 -6.07 21.70
C VAL A 334 7.24 -4.97 22.72
N LYS A 335 6.25 -4.10 22.44
CA LYS A 335 5.91 -2.96 23.30
C LYS A 335 4.68 -3.20 24.18
N GLY A 336 3.83 -4.17 23.87
CA GLY A 336 2.73 -4.55 24.77
C GLY A 336 1.70 -3.44 25.02
N VAL A 337 1.50 -2.54 24.04
CA VAL A 337 0.45 -1.53 24.06
C VAL A 337 -0.57 -1.82 22.94
N PRO A 338 -1.89 -1.63 23.16
CA PRO A 338 -2.86 -1.90 22.11
C PRO A 338 -2.93 -0.75 21.12
N ALA A 339 -2.77 -1.08 19.83
CA ALA A 339 -2.80 -0.11 18.75
C ALA A 339 -4.21 0.48 18.50
N TYR A 340 -4.23 1.72 18.00
CA TYR A 340 -5.44 2.40 17.53
C TYR A 340 -5.64 2.24 16.03
N ALA A 341 -4.55 2.26 15.27
CA ALA A 341 -4.60 2.17 13.82
C ALA A 341 -3.28 1.64 13.24
N VAL A 342 -3.34 1.18 12.00
CA VAL A 342 -2.18 1.03 11.13
C VAL A 342 -2.37 1.86 9.87
N HIS A 343 -1.41 2.72 9.57
CA HIS A 343 -1.29 3.44 8.31
C HIS A 343 -0.39 2.62 7.37
N MET A 344 -0.84 2.38 6.13
CA MET A 344 -0.08 1.59 5.16
C MET A 344 1.12 2.34 4.53
N THR A 345 1.82 3.17 5.31
CA THR A 345 3.17 3.68 4.99
C THR A 345 4.20 2.55 5.11
N TRP A 346 5.44 2.82 4.68
CA TRP A 346 6.52 1.82 4.70
C TRP A 346 6.20 0.53 3.94
N THR A 347 5.52 0.65 2.80
CA THR A 347 5.17 -0.47 1.93
C THR A 347 5.66 -0.24 0.50
N TYR A 348 6.20 -1.29 -0.13
CA TYR A 348 6.64 -1.24 -1.52
C TYR A 348 5.49 -1.27 -2.52
N LYS A 349 5.80 -0.99 -3.80
CA LYS A 349 4.90 -1.19 -4.94
C LYS A 349 3.55 -0.46 -4.81
N SER A 350 3.54 0.70 -4.15
CA SER A 350 2.38 1.60 -4.07
C SER A 350 1.08 0.89 -3.63
N HIS A 351 -0.07 1.25 -4.22
CA HIS A 351 -1.38 0.68 -3.91
C HIS A 351 -1.44 -0.86 -4.01
N PRO A 352 -0.92 -1.51 -5.08
CA PRO A 352 -0.85 -2.98 -5.15
C PRO A 352 -0.13 -3.63 -3.97
N GLY A 353 1.02 -3.10 -3.55
CA GLY A 353 1.75 -3.63 -2.40
C GLY A 353 1.04 -3.38 -1.07
N LYS A 354 0.48 -2.18 -0.86
CA LYS A 354 -0.36 -1.88 0.32
C LYS A 354 -1.54 -2.84 0.44
N ARG A 355 -2.21 -3.13 -0.68
CA ARG A 355 -3.30 -4.11 -0.74
C ARG A 355 -2.80 -5.53 -0.42
N ALA A 356 -1.67 -5.94 -0.99
CA ALA A 356 -1.08 -7.25 -0.71
C ALA A 356 -0.74 -7.42 0.78
N ARG A 357 -0.14 -6.40 1.42
CA ARG A 357 0.11 -6.36 2.86
C ARG A 357 -1.16 -6.50 3.70
N LEU A 358 -2.18 -5.71 3.39
CA LEU A 358 -3.46 -5.80 4.10
C LEU A 358 -4.08 -7.19 3.95
N ARG A 359 -3.99 -7.81 2.77
CA ARG A 359 -4.45 -9.19 2.53
C ARG A 359 -3.63 -10.21 3.34
N ASP A 360 -2.30 -10.07 3.38
CA ASP A 360 -1.42 -10.95 4.16
C ASP A 360 -1.74 -10.89 5.66
N MET A 361 -2.16 -9.73 6.16
CA MET A 361 -2.57 -9.53 7.56
C MET A 361 -4.05 -9.85 7.83
N GLY A 362 -4.84 -10.22 6.82
CA GLY A 362 -6.29 -10.40 6.97
C GLY A 362 -7.06 -9.10 7.26
N LEU A 363 -6.45 -7.94 6.98
CA LEU A 363 -7.00 -6.60 7.18
C LEU A 363 -7.64 -6.00 5.92
N TRP A 364 -7.70 -6.77 4.82
CA TRP A 364 -8.40 -6.37 3.60
C TRP A 364 -9.81 -6.99 3.53
N ALA A 365 -10.83 -6.17 3.71
CA ALA A 365 -12.22 -6.60 3.89
C ALA A 365 -13.10 -6.48 2.63
N VAL A 366 -12.56 -5.91 1.54
CA VAL A 366 -13.37 -5.49 0.38
C VAL A 366 -13.23 -6.38 -0.85
N ASP A 367 -12.47 -7.49 -0.73
CA ASP A 367 -12.42 -8.49 -1.81
C ASP A 367 -13.83 -9.06 -2.07
N PRO A 368 -14.20 -9.24 -3.35
CA PRO A 368 -15.53 -9.73 -3.70
C PRO A 368 -15.61 -11.25 -3.50
N PRO A 369 -16.81 -11.85 -3.40
CA PRO A 369 -16.98 -13.28 -3.12
C PRO A 369 -16.23 -14.20 -4.09
N GLU A 370 -16.12 -13.81 -5.37
CA GLU A 370 -15.44 -14.57 -6.42
C GLU A 370 -13.93 -14.71 -6.14
N PHE A 371 -13.35 -13.81 -5.34
CA PHE A 371 -11.96 -13.94 -4.88
C PHE A 371 -11.78 -15.22 -4.05
N TYR A 372 -12.79 -15.63 -3.29
CA TYR A 372 -12.72 -16.76 -2.37
C TYR A 372 -13.21 -18.09 -2.98
N GLN A 373 -13.67 -18.06 -4.23
CA GLN A 373 -14.24 -19.21 -4.93
C GLN A 373 -13.28 -19.74 -6.01
N GLY A 374 -13.53 -20.99 -6.45
CA GLY A 374 -12.82 -21.60 -7.57
C GLY A 374 -11.94 -22.78 -7.17
N SER A 375 -10.90 -22.99 -7.96
CA SER A 375 -9.96 -24.10 -7.83
C SER A 375 -8.54 -23.57 -7.69
N PHE A 376 -7.77 -24.16 -6.79
CA PHE A 376 -6.50 -23.63 -6.33
C PHE A 376 -5.39 -24.67 -6.36
N VAL A 377 -4.16 -24.18 -6.53
CA VAL A 377 -2.92 -24.89 -6.25
C VAL A 377 -2.18 -24.13 -5.15
N THR A 378 -1.58 -24.85 -4.22
CA THR A 378 -0.65 -24.32 -3.22
C THR A 378 0.52 -25.28 -3.04
N VAL A 379 1.55 -24.86 -2.32
CA VAL A 379 2.76 -25.66 -2.10
C VAL A 379 3.00 -25.82 -0.61
N GLU A 380 3.32 -27.04 -0.21
CA GLU A 380 3.85 -27.34 1.11
C GLU A 380 5.36 -27.14 1.10
N LEU A 381 5.84 -26.14 1.83
CA LEU A 381 7.27 -25.82 1.89
C LEU A 381 8.00 -26.80 2.81
N PHE A 382 9.04 -27.46 2.30
CA PHE A 382 9.96 -28.30 3.06
C PHE A 382 11.43 -28.00 2.69
N GLY A 383 12.36 -28.27 3.62
CA GLY A 383 13.79 -27.93 3.44
C GLY A 383 14.10 -26.46 3.77
N VAL A 384 15.15 -26.20 4.54
CA VAL A 384 15.30 -24.96 5.36
C VAL A 384 16.30 -23.90 4.83
N PRO A 385 16.45 -23.66 3.51
CA PRO A 385 16.89 -22.32 3.07
C PRO A 385 15.88 -21.60 2.16
N GLU A 386 15.79 -20.27 2.32
CA GLU A 386 14.98 -19.30 1.54
C GLU A 386 14.87 -19.61 0.04
N ALA A 387 16.00 -19.92 -0.61
CA ALA A 387 16.06 -20.17 -2.06
C ALA A 387 15.25 -21.40 -2.50
N SER A 388 15.13 -22.41 -1.64
CA SER A 388 14.32 -23.60 -1.92
C SER A 388 12.82 -23.28 -1.91
N GLY A 389 12.37 -22.29 -1.11
CA GLY A 389 10.97 -21.91 -1.01
C GLY A 389 10.47 -21.19 -2.27
N LEU A 390 11.28 -20.32 -2.86
CA LEU A 390 10.97 -19.65 -4.12
C LEU A 390 10.92 -20.63 -5.30
N GLN A 391 11.85 -21.60 -5.34
CA GLN A 391 11.83 -22.67 -6.34
C GLN A 391 10.58 -23.54 -6.22
N GLN A 392 10.20 -23.90 -5.00
CA GLN A 392 8.96 -24.62 -4.71
C GLN A 392 7.72 -23.82 -5.16
N ALA A 393 7.66 -22.52 -4.84
CA ALA A 393 6.58 -21.65 -5.28
C ALA A 393 6.51 -21.55 -6.82
N TYR A 394 7.64 -21.42 -7.51
CA TYR A 394 7.72 -21.40 -8.97
C TYR A 394 7.13 -22.67 -9.61
N VAL A 395 7.45 -23.85 -9.07
CA VAL A 395 6.89 -25.13 -9.56
C VAL A 395 5.37 -25.18 -9.31
N GLY A 396 4.92 -24.74 -8.13
CA GLY A 396 3.49 -24.66 -7.83
C GLY A 396 2.73 -23.69 -8.74
N MET A 397 3.32 -22.55 -9.07
CA MET A 397 2.78 -21.59 -10.02
C MET A 397 2.69 -22.18 -11.43
N ALA A 398 3.68 -22.96 -11.87
CA ALA A 398 3.62 -23.65 -13.15
C ALA A 398 2.47 -24.66 -13.20
N LEU A 399 2.28 -25.45 -12.13
CA LEU A 399 1.15 -26.36 -12.01
C LEU A 399 -0.20 -25.61 -11.99
N ALA A 400 -0.26 -24.46 -11.31
CA ALA A 400 -1.45 -23.60 -11.28
C ALA A 400 -1.83 -23.13 -12.70
N VAL A 401 -0.86 -22.63 -13.46
CA VAL A 401 -1.05 -22.19 -14.85
C VAL A 401 -1.47 -23.37 -15.73
N ALA A 402 -0.76 -24.49 -15.68
CA ALA A 402 -1.04 -25.68 -16.50
C ALA A 402 -2.44 -26.25 -16.23
N SER A 403 -2.89 -26.22 -14.97
CA SER A 403 -4.21 -26.74 -14.57
C SER A 403 -5.34 -25.71 -14.61
N ASN A 404 -5.05 -24.47 -15.04
CA ASN A 404 -5.98 -23.34 -15.00
C ASN A 404 -6.61 -23.13 -13.61
N ARG A 405 -5.77 -23.14 -12.58
CA ARG A 405 -6.13 -22.92 -11.17
C ARG A 405 -5.47 -21.65 -10.64
N SER A 406 -6.11 -21.01 -9.68
CA SER A 406 -5.51 -19.89 -8.95
C SER A 406 -4.38 -20.40 -8.05
N PHE A 407 -3.36 -19.58 -7.78
CA PHE A 407 -2.25 -19.96 -6.92
C PHE A 407 -2.41 -19.34 -5.52
N ILE A 408 -2.39 -20.17 -4.48
CA ILE A 408 -2.29 -19.70 -3.09
C ILE A 408 -0.83 -19.69 -2.71
N MET A 409 -0.29 -18.49 -2.51
CA MET A 409 1.10 -18.27 -2.12
C MET A 409 1.41 -19.00 -0.81
N PRO A 410 2.47 -19.81 -0.70
CA PRO A 410 2.88 -20.33 0.59
C PRO A 410 3.49 -19.22 1.45
N GLN A 411 3.48 -19.39 2.79
CA GLN A 411 4.14 -18.43 3.67
C GLN A 411 5.67 -18.56 3.55
N LEU A 412 6.26 -17.73 2.71
CA LEU A 412 7.72 -17.61 2.60
C LEU A 412 8.28 -16.95 3.87
N LYS A 413 9.55 -17.20 4.14
CA LYS A 413 10.30 -16.59 5.24
C LYS A 413 11.34 -15.65 4.67
N CYS A 414 11.49 -14.47 5.25
CA CYS A 414 12.54 -13.52 4.90
C CYS A 414 13.49 -13.31 6.08
N PHE A 415 14.79 -13.28 5.79
CA PHE A 415 15.87 -13.10 6.78
C PHE A 415 16.52 -11.71 6.71
N CYS A 416 16.10 -10.90 5.75
CA CYS A 416 16.50 -9.52 5.63
C CYS A 416 15.33 -8.61 5.30
N ASP A 417 15.41 -7.40 5.82
CA ASP A 417 14.52 -6.32 5.47
C ASP A 417 14.79 -5.87 4.03
N HIS A 418 13.74 -5.43 3.36
CA HIS A 418 13.80 -4.83 2.04
C HIS A 418 13.23 -3.41 2.18
N ILE A 419 14.02 -2.39 1.84
CA ILE A 419 13.65 -0.97 1.90
C ILE A 419 14.43 -0.13 0.88
N TRP A 420 13.92 1.06 0.55
CA TRP A 420 14.43 1.97 -0.50
C TRP A 420 15.86 2.49 -0.27
N TYR A 421 16.51 2.07 0.80
CA TYR A 421 17.85 2.48 1.20
C TYR A 421 18.58 1.32 1.86
N SER A 422 19.88 1.50 2.12
CA SER A 422 20.71 0.44 2.67
C SER A 422 20.26 -0.02 4.06
N VAL A 423 20.23 -1.33 4.27
CA VAL A 423 20.00 -1.94 5.58
C VAL A 423 21.32 -2.17 6.33
N VAL A 424 21.27 -2.18 7.65
CA VAL A 424 22.40 -2.51 8.53
C VAL A 424 22.08 -3.83 9.21
N ARG A 425 22.94 -4.85 9.04
CA ARG A 425 22.71 -6.21 9.58
C ARG A 425 21.30 -6.72 9.24
N CYS A 426 20.90 -6.51 7.99
CA CYS A 426 19.60 -6.89 7.45
C CYS A 426 18.38 -6.19 8.06
N ARG A 427 18.54 -5.08 8.78
CA ARG A 427 17.45 -4.26 9.34
C ARG A 427 17.53 -2.81 8.87
N VAL A 428 16.41 -2.11 8.84
CA VAL A 428 16.40 -0.64 8.88
C VAL A 428 17.13 -0.16 10.13
N VAL A 429 17.86 0.96 10.03
CA VAL A 429 18.70 1.50 11.12
C VAL A 429 17.94 1.58 12.44
N ASP A 430 16.71 2.06 12.44
CA ASP A 430 15.92 2.23 13.65
C ASP A 430 15.16 0.95 14.06
N ALA A 431 15.07 -0.08 13.21
CA ALA A 431 14.30 -1.30 13.46
C ALA A 431 15.12 -2.41 14.14
N GLN A 432 16.03 -2.08 15.07
CA GLN A 432 16.99 -3.06 15.63
C GLN A 432 16.32 -4.17 16.46
N GLU A 433 15.12 -3.94 16.99
CA GLU A 433 14.33 -4.91 17.74
C GLU A 433 13.57 -5.90 16.84
N MET A 434 13.61 -5.73 15.51
CA MET A 434 12.88 -6.59 14.57
C MET A 434 13.35 -8.06 14.65
N PRO A 435 12.43 -9.04 14.80
CA PRO A 435 12.78 -10.45 14.86
C PRO A 435 13.14 -11.01 13.48
N PHE A 436 13.89 -12.11 13.44
CA PHE A 436 14.09 -12.91 12.21
C PHE A 436 14.00 -14.41 12.50
N PRO A 437 13.57 -15.23 11.52
CA PRO A 437 12.99 -14.81 10.23
C PRO A 437 11.60 -14.20 10.39
N ILE A 438 11.25 -13.28 9.48
CA ILE A 438 9.90 -12.71 9.36
C ILE A 438 9.07 -13.50 8.35
N PRO A 439 7.73 -13.54 8.48
CA PRO A 439 6.86 -13.86 7.36
C PRO A 439 7.20 -12.92 6.20
N CYS A 440 7.64 -13.48 5.07
CA CYS A 440 8.06 -12.66 3.95
C CYS A 440 6.84 -12.01 3.29
N PRO A 441 6.81 -10.68 3.18
CA PRO A 441 5.73 -9.99 2.50
C PRO A 441 5.78 -10.24 0.99
N GLN A 442 4.60 -10.29 0.35
CA GLN A 442 4.55 -10.51 -1.09
C GLN A 442 5.30 -9.43 -1.89
N ASP A 443 5.21 -8.16 -1.48
CA ASP A 443 5.88 -7.02 -2.12
C ASP A 443 7.40 -6.97 -1.92
N TYR A 444 7.98 -7.89 -1.13
CA TYR A 444 9.45 -8.06 -1.04
C TYR A 444 10.01 -8.89 -2.19
N LEU A 445 9.31 -9.99 -2.54
CA LEU A 445 9.80 -10.97 -3.51
C LEU A 445 9.12 -10.85 -4.87
N PHE A 446 7.94 -10.23 -4.91
CA PHE A 446 7.11 -10.11 -6.09
C PHE A 446 6.64 -8.66 -6.29
N ASP A 447 6.12 -8.39 -7.48
CA ASP A 447 5.47 -7.14 -7.85
C ASP A 447 3.96 -7.36 -8.00
N PRO A 448 3.14 -7.09 -6.97
CA PRO A 448 1.71 -7.34 -7.01
C PRO A 448 0.95 -6.58 -8.11
N ASP A 449 1.52 -5.48 -8.63
CA ASP A 449 0.95 -4.73 -9.75
C ASP A 449 0.95 -5.57 -11.04
N ARG A 450 1.88 -6.52 -11.13
CA ARG A 450 2.11 -7.34 -12.32
C ARG A 450 1.44 -8.71 -12.26
N TYR A 451 0.67 -8.99 -11.20
CA TYR A 451 -0.07 -10.25 -11.05
C TYR A 451 -1.19 -10.41 -12.07
N ILE A 452 -1.72 -9.31 -12.60
CA ILE A 452 -2.73 -9.35 -13.63
C ILE A 452 -2.04 -9.62 -14.96
N ASP A 453 -2.29 -10.79 -15.52
CA ASP A 453 -1.84 -11.12 -16.86
C ASP A 453 -2.61 -10.30 -17.90
N ALA A 454 -1.89 -9.56 -18.74
CA ALA A 454 -2.44 -9.15 -20.03
C ALA A 454 -2.92 -10.39 -20.80
N ALA A 455 -3.90 -10.24 -21.69
CA ALA A 455 -4.37 -11.33 -22.56
C ALA A 455 -3.18 -11.94 -23.30
N GLY A 456 -2.70 -13.06 -22.76
CA GLY A 456 -1.51 -13.77 -23.22
C GLY A 456 -1.87 -15.21 -23.56
N PRO A 457 -0.91 -15.98 -24.11
CA PRO A 457 -1.17 -17.34 -24.58
C PRO A 457 -1.41 -18.35 -23.45
N LEU A 458 -1.04 -18.00 -22.21
CA LEU A 458 -1.24 -18.84 -21.02
C LEU A 458 -2.46 -18.40 -20.23
N PRO A 459 -3.21 -19.34 -19.59
CA PRO A 459 -4.29 -18.99 -18.68
C PRO A 459 -3.85 -17.98 -17.60
N PRO A 460 -4.75 -17.09 -17.15
CA PRO A 460 -4.42 -16.11 -16.12
C PRO A 460 -4.10 -16.79 -14.79
N MET A 461 -3.02 -16.36 -14.13
CA MET A 461 -2.65 -16.88 -12.81
C MET A 461 -3.06 -15.89 -11.72
N HIS A 462 -4.27 -16.05 -11.18
CA HIS A 462 -4.67 -15.24 -10.03
C HIS A 462 -3.99 -15.72 -8.75
N ILE A 463 -3.36 -14.79 -8.01
CA ILE A 463 -2.65 -15.08 -6.77
C ILE A 463 -3.55 -14.80 -5.55
N ARG A 464 -3.44 -15.65 -4.53
CA ARG A 464 -4.05 -15.50 -3.20
C ARG A 464 -2.97 -15.42 -2.12
N PRO A 465 -3.19 -14.65 -1.04
CA PRO A 465 -2.23 -14.52 0.05
C PRO A 465 -2.05 -15.83 0.82
N ALA A 466 -0.98 -15.94 1.59
CA ALA A 466 -0.69 -17.16 2.37
C ALA A 466 -1.77 -17.51 3.40
N GLY A 467 -2.41 -16.49 3.99
CA GLY A 467 -3.53 -16.65 4.91
C GLY A 467 -4.86 -17.04 4.25
N PHE A 468 -4.93 -17.28 2.94
CA PHE A 468 -6.19 -17.45 2.21
C PHE A 468 -7.07 -18.58 2.78
N LEU A 469 -6.51 -19.77 3.03
CA LEU A 469 -7.30 -20.89 3.56
C LEU A 469 -7.69 -20.71 5.03
N ALA A 470 -7.02 -19.83 5.77
CA ALA A 470 -7.39 -19.49 7.15
C ALA A 470 -8.43 -18.35 7.21
N ASN A 471 -8.60 -17.58 6.12
CA ASN A 471 -9.54 -16.47 6.08
C ASN A 471 -10.98 -16.94 6.28
N GLU A 472 -11.73 -16.28 7.15
CA GLU A 472 -13.12 -16.62 7.48
C GLU A 472 -14.05 -16.56 6.26
N ARG A 473 -13.75 -15.69 5.29
CA ARG A 473 -14.53 -15.52 4.05
C ARG A 473 -14.25 -16.62 3.02
N THR A 474 -13.21 -17.43 3.21
CA THR A 474 -12.97 -18.62 2.38
C THR A 474 -13.99 -19.71 2.73
N PRO A 475 -14.81 -20.17 1.77
CA PRO A 475 -15.85 -21.16 2.02
C PRO A 475 -15.29 -22.50 2.53
N ALA A 476 -16.06 -23.19 3.39
CA ALA A 476 -15.72 -24.52 3.88
C ALA A 476 -15.52 -25.53 2.72
N GLU A 477 -16.33 -25.43 1.66
CA GLU A 477 -16.18 -26.25 0.45
C GLU A 477 -14.82 -26.13 -0.24
N VAL A 478 -14.08 -25.03 -0.02
CA VAL A 478 -12.70 -24.86 -0.48
C VAL A 478 -11.72 -25.37 0.58
N LYS A 479 -11.90 -24.97 1.85
CA LYS A 479 -11.02 -25.34 2.97
C LYS A 479 -10.92 -26.84 3.20
N ASP A 480 -12.04 -27.55 3.06
CA ASP A 480 -12.17 -28.97 3.38
C ASP A 480 -11.88 -29.87 2.17
N SER A 481 -11.74 -29.28 0.98
CA SER A 481 -11.56 -29.99 -0.29
C SER A 481 -10.11 -29.93 -0.76
N VAL A 482 -9.20 -30.51 0.05
CA VAL A 482 -7.75 -30.52 -0.19
C VAL A 482 -7.28 -31.91 -0.60
N LEU A 483 -6.50 -32.00 -1.66
CA LEU A 483 -5.72 -33.17 -2.05
C LEU A 483 -4.24 -32.85 -2.03
N THR A 484 -3.44 -33.62 -1.28
CA THR A 484 -1.99 -33.51 -1.36
C THR A 484 -1.48 -34.28 -2.58
N LEU A 485 -0.83 -33.58 -3.51
CA LEU A 485 -0.13 -34.18 -4.64
C LEU A 485 1.32 -34.38 -4.23
N ARG A 486 1.81 -35.62 -4.25
CA ARG A 486 3.18 -35.94 -3.85
C ARG A 486 3.90 -36.69 -4.98
N PRO A 487 4.78 -36.02 -5.73
CA PRO A 487 5.68 -36.69 -6.65
C PRO A 487 6.56 -37.66 -5.86
N SER A 488 6.55 -38.95 -6.18
CA SER A 488 7.19 -39.99 -5.38
C SER A 488 8.20 -40.77 -6.20
N ALA A 489 9.47 -40.73 -5.79
CA ALA A 489 10.52 -41.52 -6.44
C ALA A 489 10.32 -43.05 -6.32
N ALA A 490 9.39 -43.50 -5.47
CA ALA A 490 9.02 -44.91 -5.35
C ALA A 490 8.11 -45.39 -6.50
N LEU A 491 7.42 -44.47 -7.19
CA LEU A 491 6.63 -44.81 -8.38
C LEU A 491 7.54 -44.87 -9.60
N THR A 492 7.70 -46.08 -10.15
CA THR A 492 8.52 -46.34 -11.34
C THR A 492 7.72 -46.37 -12.66
N CYS A 493 6.39 -46.22 -12.58
CA CYS A 493 5.51 -46.10 -13.74
C CYS A 493 5.51 -44.65 -14.28
N THR A 494 4.97 -44.43 -15.47
CA THR A 494 4.81 -43.08 -16.06
C THR A 494 3.35 -42.65 -16.25
N ASP A 495 2.41 -43.58 -16.08
CA ASP A 495 0.98 -43.44 -16.34
C ASP A 495 0.11 -43.95 -15.18
N CYS A 496 0.70 -44.15 -13.99
CA CYS A 496 -0.01 -44.65 -12.82
C CYS A 496 0.01 -43.66 -11.66
N VAL A 497 -0.96 -43.78 -10.76
CA VAL A 497 -1.07 -42.98 -9.54
C VAL A 497 -1.49 -43.87 -8.38
N GLN A 498 -1.10 -43.51 -7.16
CA GLN A 498 -1.50 -44.24 -5.96
C GLN A 498 -2.19 -43.29 -4.98
N LEU A 499 -3.49 -43.50 -4.76
CA LEU A 499 -4.25 -42.75 -3.76
C LEU A 499 -4.08 -43.41 -2.39
N GLY A 500 -3.69 -42.61 -1.41
CA GLY A 500 -3.54 -43.00 -0.02
C GLY A 500 -4.08 -41.96 0.95
N LYS A 501 -3.69 -42.09 2.21
CA LYS A 501 -3.96 -41.12 3.27
C LYS A 501 -2.67 -40.80 4.01
N LEU A 502 -2.50 -39.54 4.39
CA LEU A 502 -1.47 -39.10 5.31
C LEU A 502 -1.80 -39.57 6.74
N SER A 503 -0.87 -39.36 7.68
CA SER A 503 -1.03 -39.74 9.08
C SER A 503 -2.20 -39.04 9.78
N ASP A 504 -2.58 -37.85 9.33
CA ASP A 504 -3.74 -37.08 9.80
C ASP A 504 -5.06 -37.50 9.12
N GLY A 505 -5.02 -38.49 8.22
CA GLY A 505 -6.17 -38.96 7.46
C GLY A 505 -6.45 -38.18 6.17
N SER A 506 -5.72 -37.09 5.90
CA SER A 506 -5.87 -36.28 4.69
C SER A 506 -5.52 -37.08 3.43
N PRO A 507 -6.24 -36.92 2.30
CA PRO A 507 -5.96 -37.66 1.09
C PRO A 507 -4.64 -37.22 0.45
N VAL A 508 -3.84 -38.19 0.02
CA VAL A 508 -2.59 -37.98 -0.73
C VAL A 508 -2.61 -38.80 -2.01
N LEU A 509 -2.22 -38.18 -3.12
CA LEU A 509 -2.03 -38.84 -4.40
C LEU A 509 -0.54 -38.85 -4.73
N ASP A 510 0.05 -40.03 -4.70
CA ASP A 510 1.40 -40.24 -5.18
C ASP A 510 1.38 -40.29 -6.72
N VAL A 511 2.25 -39.47 -7.34
CA VAL A 511 2.41 -39.39 -8.79
C VAL A 511 3.88 -39.63 -9.19
N PRO A 512 4.17 -40.13 -10.39
CA PRO A 512 5.54 -40.26 -10.87
C PRO A 512 6.25 -38.89 -10.92
N PRO A 513 7.54 -38.81 -10.57
CA PRO A 513 8.28 -37.56 -10.60
C PRO A 513 8.65 -37.17 -12.03
N GLY A 514 8.83 -35.87 -12.27
CA GLY A 514 9.36 -35.34 -13.53
C GLY A 514 8.42 -35.39 -14.72
N LEU A 515 7.13 -35.70 -14.52
CA LEU A 515 6.11 -35.66 -15.58
C LEU A 515 5.91 -34.23 -16.09
N THR A 516 5.76 -34.06 -17.41
CA THR A 516 5.32 -32.79 -17.99
C THR A 516 3.84 -32.54 -17.71
N ASP A 517 3.35 -31.32 -17.90
CA ASP A 517 1.93 -30.98 -17.85
C ASP A 517 1.05 -31.90 -18.71
N ALA A 518 1.46 -32.20 -19.95
CA ALA A 518 0.74 -33.08 -20.85
C ALA A 518 0.62 -34.54 -20.35
N GLN A 519 1.55 -34.98 -19.50
CA GLN A 519 1.54 -36.31 -18.88
C GLN A 519 0.79 -36.30 -17.53
N LEU A 520 1.00 -35.26 -16.73
CA LEU A 520 0.46 -35.16 -15.37
C LEU A 520 -1.03 -34.82 -15.37
N LEU A 521 -1.49 -33.86 -16.17
CA LEU A 521 -2.87 -33.38 -16.13
C LEU A 521 -3.91 -34.47 -16.41
N PRO A 522 -3.73 -35.39 -17.38
CA PRO A 522 -4.63 -36.52 -17.58
C PRO A 522 -4.77 -37.41 -16.34
N LEU A 523 -3.68 -37.63 -15.60
CA LEU A 523 -3.68 -38.43 -14.36
C LEU A 523 -4.44 -37.73 -13.22
N LEU A 524 -4.50 -36.40 -13.25
CA LEU A 524 -5.20 -35.57 -12.26
C LEU A 524 -6.68 -35.32 -12.59
N GLU A 525 -7.14 -35.66 -13.79
CA GLU A 525 -8.52 -35.43 -14.25
C GLU A 525 -9.58 -36.03 -13.29
N PRO A 526 -9.45 -37.29 -12.81
CA PRO A 526 -10.39 -37.87 -11.85
C PRO A 526 -10.44 -37.15 -10.49
N TYR A 527 -9.42 -36.33 -10.20
CA TYR A 527 -9.22 -35.64 -8.93
C TYR A 527 -9.53 -34.15 -9.01
N ARG A 528 -10.08 -33.65 -10.13
CA ARG A 528 -10.49 -32.24 -10.27
C ARG A 528 -11.51 -31.77 -9.23
N ARG A 529 -12.29 -32.70 -8.68
CA ARG A 529 -13.28 -32.44 -7.61
C ARG A 529 -12.66 -31.79 -6.37
N TYR A 530 -11.38 -32.01 -6.12
CA TYR A 530 -10.66 -31.33 -5.03
C TYR A 530 -10.43 -29.88 -5.40
N ARG A 531 -10.95 -28.97 -4.57
CA ARG A 531 -10.84 -27.52 -4.81
C ARG A 531 -9.40 -27.05 -4.64
N VAL A 532 -8.63 -27.66 -3.75
CA VAL A 532 -7.23 -27.29 -3.49
C VAL A 532 -6.33 -28.48 -3.77
N TRP A 533 -5.35 -28.28 -4.66
CA TRP A 533 -4.22 -29.19 -4.81
C TRP A 533 -3.03 -28.65 -4.04
N ARG A 534 -2.58 -29.37 -3.02
CA ARG A 534 -1.39 -29.03 -2.22
C ARG A 534 -0.22 -29.86 -2.72
N LEU A 535 0.73 -29.23 -3.40
CA LEU A 535 1.91 -29.89 -3.91
C LEU A 535 2.95 -30.05 -2.78
N SER A 536 3.27 -31.28 -2.41
CA SER A 536 4.39 -31.62 -1.53
C SER A 536 5.51 -32.23 -2.36
N MET A 537 6.74 -31.77 -2.20
CA MET A 537 7.90 -32.27 -2.98
C MET A 537 8.95 -32.96 -2.08
N ASP A 538 8.58 -33.27 -0.84
CA ASP A 538 9.45 -33.84 0.19
C ASP A 538 10.13 -35.15 -0.24
N SER A 539 9.48 -35.93 -1.10
CA SER A 539 9.96 -37.22 -1.59
C SER A 539 10.84 -37.19 -2.85
N VAL A 540 11.07 -36.04 -3.48
CA VAL A 540 11.85 -35.97 -4.74
C VAL A 540 13.24 -35.36 -4.62
N GLY A 541 13.61 -34.83 -3.46
CA GLY A 541 14.95 -34.30 -3.16
C GLY A 541 15.30 -32.98 -3.86
N SER A 542 14.66 -32.64 -4.98
CA SER A 542 14.74 -31.33 -5.62
C SER A 542 13.39 -30.88 -6.22
N PRO A 543 13.04 -29.58 -6.17
CA PRO A 543 11.80 -29.08 -6.73
C PRO A 543 11.63 -29.35 -8.24
N GLN A 544 12.72 -29.39 -9.02
CA GLN A 544 12.67 -29.66 -10.46
C GLN A 544 12.12 -31.06 -10.78
N ARG A 545 12.26 -32.01 -9.85
CA ARG A 545 11.75 -33.38 -10.02
C ARG A 545 10.26 -33.48 -9.69
N ALA A 546 9.65 -32.44 -9.14
CA ALA A 546 8.22 -32.45 -8.82
C ALA A 546 7.35 -32.26 -10.07
N LEU A 547 7.81 -31.47 -11.05
CA LEU A 547 7.12 -31.21 -12.30
C LEU A 547 8.16 -31.00 -13.42
N GLY A 548 8.05 -31.78 -14.48
CA GLY A 548 8.92 -31.71 -15.66
C GLY A 548 8.72 -30.46 -16.53
N GLY A 549 7.81 -29.55 -16.14
CA GLY A 549 7.48 -28.34 -16.87
C GLY A 549 6.44 -28.55 -17.97
N PHE A 550 6.45 -27.65 -18.94
CA PHE A 550 5.52 -27.68 -20.07
C PHE A 550 6.06 -28.57 -21.19
N ALA A 551 5.19 -29.37 -21.79
CA ALA A 551 5.48 -30.15 -22.99
C ALA A 551 5.66 -29.24 -24.21
N ASP A 552 4.88 -28.17 -24.30
CA ASP A 552 5.05 -27.12 -25.31
C ASP A 552 6.16 -26.13 -24.87
N ALA A 553 7.18 -26.00 -25.72
CA ALA A 553 8.30 -25.09 -25.50
C ALA A 553 7.86 -23.61 -25.49
N ALA A 554 6.85 -23.24 -26.27
CA ALA A 554 6.31 -21.88 -26.27
C ALA A 554 5.59 -21.58 -24.95
N ALA A 555 4.79 -22.50 -24.44
CA ALA A 555 4.18 -22.39 -23.11
C ALA A 555 5.23 -22.23 -22.00
N ALA A 556 6.30 -23.04 -22.02
CA ALA A 556 7.42 -22.90 -21.08
C ALA A 556 8.10 -21.52 -21.14
N ALA A 557 8.41 -21.02 -22.34
CA ALA A 557 9.01 -19.69 -22.52
C ALA A 557 8.08 -18.56 -22.04
N ASN A 558 6.78 -18.66 -22.34
CA ASN A 558 5.79 -17.69 -21.89
C ASN A 558 5.63 -17.69 -20.36
N PHE A 559 5.72 -18.87 -19.72
CA PHE A 559 5.65 -18.98 -18.27
C PHE A 559 6.86 -18.32 -17.62
N ASP A 560 8.07 -18.60 -18.13
CA ASP A 560 9.30 -17.98 -17.62
C ASP A 560 9.29 -16.46 -17.79
N ALA A 561 8.85 -15.95 -18.94
CA ALA A 561 8.70 -14.52 -19.18
C ALA A 561 7.67 -13.89 -18.24
N ARG A 562 6.56 -14.58 -17.95
CA ARG A 562 5.60 -14.16 -16.92
C ARG A 562 6.28 -14.07 -15.57
N MET A 563 6.96 -15.13 -15.13
CA MET A 563 7.66 -15.18 -13.85
C MET A 563 8.68 -14.04 -13.70
N GLU A 564 9.50 -13.79 -14.74
CA GLU A 564 10.45 -12.68 -14.75
C GLU A 564 9.74 -11.32 -14.61
N ARG A 565 8.53 -11.16 -15.14
CA ARG A 565 7.75 -9.93 -15.00
C ARG A 565 7.26 -9.73 -13.56
N ILE A 566 6.76 -10.78 -12.89
CA ILE A 566 6.21 -10.71 -11.52
C ILE A 566 7.24 -10.75 -10.41
N THR A 567 8.45 -11.26 -10.64
CA THR A 567 9.51 -11.22 -9.62
C THR A 567 9.98 -9.80 -9.34
N GLY A 568 10.15 -9.49 -8.07
CA GLY A 568 10.58 -8.18 -7.58
C GLY A 568 12.08 -7.92 -7.76
N GLU A 569 12.45 -6.68 -7.48
CA GLU A 569 13.84 -6.24 -7.34
C GLU A 569 14.15 -6.17 -5.85
N TRP A 570 15.39 -6.54 -5.49
CA TRP A 570 15.85 -6.50 -4.11
C TRP A 570 16.86 -5.36 -3.93
N CYS A 571 16.40 -4.22 -3.43
CA CYS A 571 17.21 -3.05 -3.07
C CYS A 571 17.81 -3.18 -1.66
N CYS A 572 18.78 -2.37 -1.22
CA CYS A 572 19.86 -1.69 -1.93
C CYS A 572 21.14 -1.99 -1.15
N ARG A 573 22.08 -2.71 -1.74
CA ARG A 573 23.38 -2.89 -1.10
C ARG A 573 24.19 -1.60 -1.27
N ARG A 574 24.92 -1.21 -0.23
CA ARG A 574 25.84 -0.06 -0.37
C ARG A 574 26.88 -0.39 -1.42
N GLU A 575 27.35 0.61 -2.17
CA GLU A 575 28.36 0.42 -3.20
C GLU A 575 29.59 -0.31 -2.65
N GLU A 576 30.01 0.03 -1.42
CA GLU A 576 31.17 -0.60 -0.77
C GLU A 576 30.97 -2.09 -0.48
N GLU A 577 29.71 -2.57 -0.45
CA GLU A 577 29.41 -3.99 -0.25
C GLU A 577 29.21 -4.77 -1.56
N LEU A 578 29.04 -4.10 -2.72
CA LEU A 578 28.72 -4.78 -3.98
C LEU A 578 29.84 -5.71 -4.47
N GLU A 579 31.09 -5.29 -4.34
CA GLU A 579 32.27 -6.09 -4.72
C GLU A 579 32.34 -7.41 -3.96
N ARG A 580 32.00 -7.38 -2.65
CA ARG A 580 31.98 -8.57 -1.79
C ARG A 580 31.06 -9.68 -2.33
N TYR A 581 30.02 -9.31 -3.08
CA TYR A 581 29.03 -10.25 -3.62
C TYR A 581 29.13 -10.44 -5.14
N ARG A 582 30.13 -9.84 -5.82
CA ARG A 582 30.28 -9.84 -7.30
C ARG A 582 29.05 -9.25 -8.01
N MET A 583 28.51 -8.16 -7.47
CA MET A 583 27.31 -7.48 -7.95
C MET A 583 27.61 -6.00 -8.29
N GLU A 584 28.81 -5.71 -8.78
CA GLU A 584 29.23 -4.36 -9.14
C GLU A 584 28.26 -3.74 -10.16
N GLY A 585 27.82 -2.50 -9.89
CA GLY A 585 26.85 -1.80 -10.73
C GLY A 585 25.39 -2.29 -10.59
N GLN A 586 25.11 -3.28 -9.73
CA GLN A 586 23.76 -3.82 -9.50
C GLN A 586 23.27 -3.48 -8.08
N GLN A 587 22.98 -2.20 -7.84
CA GLN A 587 22.38 -1.76 -6.56
C GLN A 587 20.97 -2.31 -6.34
N HIS A 588 20.26 -2.65 -7.42
CA HIS A 588 18.90 -3.20 -7.42
C HIS A 588 18.85 -4.54 -8.19
N PRO A 589 19.44 -5.62 -7.67
CA PRO A 589 19.37 -6.91 -8.32
C PRO A 589 17.92 -7.39 -8.44
N LYS A 590 17.51 -7.70 -9.67
CA LYS A 590 16.23 -8.34 -9.94
C LYS A 590 16.32 -9.83 -9.61
N LEU A 591 15.34 -10.36 -8.88
CA LEU A 591 15.22 -11.79 -8.68
C LEU A 591 14.99 -12.47 -10.04
N ARG A 592 15.82 -13.44 -10.38
CA ARG A 592 15.72 -14.21 -11.64
C ARG A 592 15.82 -15.69 -11.34
N MET A 593 15.04 -16.49 -12.08
CA MET A 593 15.21 -17.94 -12.03
C MET A 593 16.49 -18.33 -12.74
N ASN A 594 17.24 -19.27 -12.15
CA ASN A 594 18.46 -19.80 -12.77
C ASN A 594 18.10 -20.52 -14.09
N ALA A 595 18.89 -20.32 -15.15
CA ALA A 595 18.73 -21.02 -16.42
C ALA A 595 18.77 -22.55 -16.28
N HIS A 596 19.51 -23.09 -15.30
CA HIS A 596 19.52 -24.53 -14.99
C HIS A 596 18.24 -25.04 -14.30
N PHE A 597 17.32 -24.14 -13.93
CA PHE A 597 16.07 -24.46 -13.25
C PHE A 597 14.84 -24.14 -14.11
N ASN A 598 14.91 -23.10 -14.94
CA ASN A 598 13.74 -22.62 -15.67
C ASN A 598 13.24 -23.60 -16.73
N TYR A 599 11.94 -23.56 -17.03
CA TYR A 599 11.32 -24.55 -17.90
C TYR A 599 11.64 -24.36 -19.38
N SER A 600 11.93 -23.13 -19.82
CA SER A 600 12.33 -22.84 -21.20
C SER A 600 13.66 -23.50 -21.58
N SER A 601 14.69 -23.41 -20.72
CA SER A 601 15.97 -24.08 -20.97
C SER A 601 15.84 -25.59 -20.90
N MET A 602 15.03 -26.11 -19.97
CA MET A 602 14.75 -27.55 -19.87
C MET A 602 14.03 -28.09 -21.12
N ALA A 603 13.05 -27.34 -21.65
CA ALA A 603 12.37 -27.69 -22.89
C ALA A 603 13.33 -27.69 -24.09
N ALA A 604 14.22 -26.69 -24.18
CA ALA A 604 15.24 -26.63 -25.23
C ALA A 604 16.22 -27.83 -25.17
N ALA A 605 16.66 -28.22 -23.97
CA ALA A 605 17.53 -29.39 -23.78
C ALA A 605 16.85 -30.71 -24.22
N ARG A 606 15.53 -30.84 -24.02
CA ARG A 606 14.76 -31.99 -24.53
C ARG A 606 14.64 -31.99 -26.05
N GLY A 607 14.46 -30.82 -26.66
CA GLY A 607 14.40 -30.70 -28.13
C GLY A 607 15.75 -30.90 -28.83
N SER A 608 16.87 -30.72 -28.14
CA SER A 608 18.23 -30.97 -28.64
C SER A 608 18.64 -32.45 -28.61
N THR A 609 17.88 -33.30 -27.92
CA THR A 609 18.18 -34.74 -27.73
C THR A 609 17.25 -35.66 -28.52
N ALA A 610 16.31 -35.08 -29.27
CA ALA A 610 15.50 -35.73 -30.31
C ALA A 610 16.08 -35.40 -31.69
#